data_AF-A0AAV4V0U4-F1
#
_entry.id   AF-A0AAV4V0U4-F1
#
_cell.length_a   1.000
_cell.length_b   1.000
_cell.length_c   1.000
_cell.angle_alpha   90.00
_cell.angle_beta   90.00
_cell.angle_gamma   90.00
#
_symmetry.space_group_name_H-M   'P 1'
#
loop_
_entity.id
_entity.type
_entity.pdbx_description
1 polymer ?
#
loop_
_entity_poly.entity_id
_entity_poly.type
_entity_poly.pdbx_seq_one_letter_code
_entity_poly.pdbx_strand_id
1 'polypeptide(L)'
;MYLEEYANHLNGNTKSKGHAVQIITPSDDHLFELHEEALESILLAEQVRDKKVVVVSVSGAFRKGKSFLLDFCLRYLNAKGRPDWMGEEDEPLTGFSWRGGCERDTAGILLWSNVFLSKLPNGEEVAILLLDTQGAFDSASTVKDCATIFALSTMTSSVQVYNLSQNIQENDLQHLQVC
;
A
#
# COMPACT_ATOMS: atom_id res chain seq x y z
N MET A 1 -5.35 36.65 8.89
CA MET A 1 -6.67 36.26 9.42
C MET A 1 -7.22 34.97 8.79
N TYR A 2 -7.13 34.73 7.47
CA TYR A 2 -7.62 33.48 6.85
C TYR A 2 -6.67 32.26 6.88
N LEU A 3 -5.39 32.44 7.24
CA LEU A 3 -4.39 31.35 7.25
C LEU A 3 -4.17 30.73 8.64
N GLU A 4 -4.53 31.43 9.72
CA GLU A 4 -4.33 30.96 11.10
C GLU A 4 -5.43 30.00 11.57
N GLU A 5 -6.65 30.10 11.00
CA GLU A 5 -7.75 29.18 11.34
C GLU A 5 -7.55 27.76 10.77
N TYR A 6 -6.81 27.60 9.66
CA TYR A 6 -6.47 26.28 9.11
C TYR A 6 -5.44 25.53 9.97
N ALA A 7 -4.54 26.24 10.65
CA ALA A 7 -3.51 25.64 11.48
C ALA A 7 -4.08 25.04 12.79
N ASN A 8 -5.20 25.58 13.27
CA ASN A 8 -5.75 25.23 14.59
C ASN A 8 -6.60 23.95 14.60
N HIS A 9 -6.94 23.37 13.45
CA HIS A 9 -7.71 22.11 13.38
C HIS A 9 -6.85 20.83 13.33
N LEU A 10 -5.51 20.94 13.39
CA LEU A 10 -4.60 19.79 13.29
C LEU A 10 -4.04 19.31 14.64
N ASN A 11 -4.45 19.92 15.75
CA ASN A 11 -4.08 19.47 17.10
C ASN A 11 -4.95 18.30 17.59
N GLY A 12 -4.87 17.18 16.87
CA GLY A 12 -5.29 15.86 17.31
C GLY A 12 -4.07 14.95 17.33
N ASN A 13 -3.31 15.01 18.42
CA ASN A 13 -2.14 14.16 18.65
C ASN A 13 -2.62 12.74 19.00
N THR A 14 -2.93 11.95 17.97
CA THR A 14 -2.96 10.50 18.05
C THR A 14 -2.18 9.98 16.85
N LYS A 15 -0.88 9.70 17.05
CA LYS A 15 -0.14 8.78 16.16
C LYS A 15 -0.83 7.42 16.29
N SER A 16 -1.92 7.22 15.55
CA SER A 16 -2.47 5.91 15.23
C SER A 16 -1.33 5.16 14.53
N LYS A 17 -0.65 4.30 15.28
CA LYS A 17 0.36 3.40 14.71
C LYS A 17 -0.40 2.36 13.89
N GLY A 18 -0.60 2.66 12.61
CA GLY A 18 -1.04 1.65 11.66
C GLY A 18 -0.04 0.49 11.61
N HIS A 19 -0.50 -0.65 11.11
CA HIS A 19 0.33 -1.82 10.85
C HIS A 19 -0.12 -2.48 9.55
N ALA A 20 0.74 -3.32 8.99
CA ALA A 20 0.40 -4.11 7.83
C ALA A 20 -0.55 -5.25 8.24
N VAL A 21 -1.66 -5.38 7.53
CA VAL A 21 -2.70 -6.39 7.75
C VAL A 21 -2.78 -7.27 6.53
N GLN A 22 -2.64 -8.58 6.72
CA GLN A 22 -2.79 -9.56 5.65
C GLN A 22 -4.25 -9.64 5.23
N ILE A 23 -4.52 -9.33 3.95
CA ILE A 23 -5.88 -9.41 3.38
C ILE A 23 -6.04 -10.58 2.41
N ILE A 24 -4.98 -10.97 1.69
CA ILE A 24 -5.01 -12.14 0.81
C ILE A 24 -3.79 -13.00 1.09
N THR A 25 -3.98 -14.28 1.40
CA THR A 25 -2.88 -15.23 1.67
C THR A 25 -2.87 -16.35 0.61
N PRO A 26 -1.75 -16.61 -0.07
CA PRO A 26 -1.63 -17.80 -0.92
C PRO A 26 -1.50 -19.06 -0.04
N SER A 27 -2.24 -20.10 -0.39
CA SER A 27 -2.20 -21.43 0.22
C SER A 27 -1.37 -22.39 -0.62
N ASP A 28 -0.94 -23.51 -0.01
CA ASP A 28 -0.08 -24.53 -0.62
C ASP A 28 -0.68 -25.17 -1.89
N ASP A 29 -2.01 -25.14 -2.04
CA ASP A 29 -2.74 -25.71 -3.19
C ASP A 29 -2.98 -24.70 -4.34
N HIS A 30 -2.19 -23.62 -4.43
CA HIS A 30 -2.40 -22.51 -5.39
C HIS A 30 -3.80 -21.85 -5.27
N LEU A 31 -4.35 -21.91 -4.06
CA LEU A 31 -5.58 -21.24 -3.67
C LEU A 31 -5.24 -19.94 -2.95
N PHE A 32 -6.22 -19.03 -2.92
CA PHE A 32 -6.09 -17.74 -2.24
C PHE A 32 -7.17 -17.62 -1.18
N GLU A 33 -6.76 -17.34 0.04
CA GLU A 33 -7.66 -17.08 1.17
C GLU A 33 -7.80 -15.57 1.35
N LEU A 34 -9.05 -15.09 1.34
CA LEU A 34 -9.40 -13.71 1.65
C LEU A 34 -9.69 -13.60 3.16
N HIS A 35 -8.98 -12.73 3.85
CA HIS A 35 -9.22 -12.46 5.27
C HIS A 35 -10.33 -11.42 5.40
N GLU A 36 -11.58 -11.86 5.20
CA GLU A 36 -12.77 -10.98 5.14
C GLU A 36 -12.94 -10.16 6.41
N GLU A 37 -12.86 -10.76 7.60
CA GLU A 37 -13.04 -10.06 8.88
C GLU A 37 -12.03 -8.91 9.05
N ALA A 38 -10.77 -9.13 8.66
CA ALA A 38 -9.72 -8.13 8.73
C ALA A 38 -10.01 -6.97 7.76
N LEU A 39 -10.43 -7.29 6.53
CA LEU A 39 -10.76 -6.29 5.51
C LEU A 39 -12.00 -5.47 5.91
N GLU A 40 -13.05 -6.13 6.39
CA GLU A 40 -14.27 -5.50 6.88
C GLU A 40 -13.99 -4.55 8.04
N SER A 41 -13.13 -4.94 8.99
CA SER A 41 -12.77 -4.09 10.13
C SER A 41 -12.17 -2.74 9.72
N ILE A 42 -11.50 -2.70 8.55
CA ILE A 42 -10.86 -1.49 8.01
C ILE A 42 -11.84 -0.72 7.12
N LEU A 43 -12.49 -1.39 6.18
CA LEU A 43 -13.32 -0.75 5.14
C LEU A 43 -14.70 -0.37 5.63
N LEU A 44 -15.29 -1.14 6.55
CA LEU A 44 -16.64 -0.89 7.08
C LEU A 44 -16.64 -0.02 8.34
N ALA A 45 -15.48 0.46 8.77
CA ALA A 45 -15.36 1.41 9.85
C ALA A 45 -16.19 2.68 9.56
N GLU A 46 -16.90 3.21 10.56
CA GLU A 46 -17.87 4.30 10.41
C GLU A 46 -17.28 5.55 9.73
N GLN A 47 -16.01 5.84 10.02
CA GLN A 47 -15.28 6.96 9.43
C GLN A 47 -14.83 6.72 7.98
N VAL A 48 -14.99 5.52 7.41
CA VAL A 48 -14.51 5.16 6.05
C VAL A 48 -15.65 4.69 5.14
N ARG A 49 -16.58 3.87 5.63
CA ARG A 49 -17.49 3.04 4.83
C ARG A 49 -18.33 3.78 3.77
N ASP A 50 -18.68 5.02 4.04
CA ASP A 50 -19.56 5.84 3.19
C ASP A 50 -18.77 6.84 2.31
N LYS A 51 -17.45 6.69 2.21
CA LYS A 51 -16.55 7.58 1.44
C LYS A 51 -16.09 6.93 0.14
N LYS A 52 -15.80 7.78 -0.85
CA LYS A 52 -15.06 7.32 -2.03
C LYS A 52 -13.66 6.90 -1.63
N VAL A 53 -13.17 5.85 -2.28
CA VAL A 53 -11.87 5.24 -1.96
C VAL A 53 -10.87 5.46 -3.08
N VAL A 54 -9.62 5.72 -2.68
CA VAL A 54 -8.43 5.74 -3.53
C VAL A 54 -7.53 4.62 -3.03
N VAL A 55 -7.26 3.64 -3.89
CA VAL A 55 -6.42 2.50 -3.56
C VAL A 55 -5.11 2.64 -4.33
N VAL A 56 -4.02 2.83 -3.61
CA VAL A 56 -2.67 2.86 -4.16
C VAL A 56 -2.02 1.51 -3.91
N SER A 57 -1.69 0.80 -4.98
CA SER A 57 -1.05 -0.51 -4.93
C SER A 57 0.36 -0.42 -5.50
N VAL A 58 1.33 -1.10 -4.88
CA VAL A 58 2.68 -1.25 -5.42
C VAL A 58 2.95 -2.73 -5.67
N SER A 59 3.09 -3.08 -6.95
CA SER A 59 3.34 -4.44 -7.42
C SER A 59 4.57 -4.46 -8.32
N GLY A 60 5.24 -5.60 -8.45
CA GLY A 60 6.45 -5.71 -9.24
C GLY A 60 7.36 -6.83 -8.78
N ALA A 61 8.55 -6.91 -9.34
CA ALA A 61 9.47 -8.01 -9.06
C ALA A 61 9.87 -8.08 -7.58
N PHE A 62 10.22 -9.28 -7.14
CA PHE A 62 10.75 -9.52 -5.81
C PHE A 62 12.04 -8.73 -5.54
N ARG A 63 12.17 -8.20 -4.31
CA ARG A 63 13.32 -7.40 -3.81
C ARG A 63 13.63 -6.09 -4.54
N LYS A 64 12.63 -5.41 -5.08
CA LYS A 64 12.83 -4.10 -5.73
C LYS A 64 12.47 -2.89 -4.86
N GLY A 65 12.30 -3.08 -3.54
CA GLY A 65 12.03 -1.97 -2.61
C GLY A 65 10.58 -1.47 -2.62
N LYS A 66 9.59 -2.35 -2.86
CA LYS A 66 8.16 -1.98 -2.88
C LYS A 66 7.68 -1.43 -1.54
N SER A 67 7.84 -2.22 -0.49
CA SER A 67 7.48 -1.86 0.89
C SER A 67 8.25 -0.62 1.37
N PHE A 68 9.52 -0.50 0.98
CA PHE A 68 10.34 0.69 1.24
C PHE A 68 9.75 1.96 0.60
N LEU A 69 9.30 1.89 -0.65
CA LEU A 69 8.61 3.00 -1.32
C LEU A 69 7.28 3.34 -0.60
N LEU A 70 6.50 2.32 -0.24
CA LEU A 70 5.23 2.52 0.47
C LEU A 70 5.41 3.16 1.85
N ASP A 71 6.50 2.86 2.55
CA ASP A 71 6.79 3.52 3.82
C ASP A 71 7.07 5.02 3.67
N PHE A 72 7.66 5.47 2.55
CA PHE A 72 7.74 6.90 2.25
C PHE A 72 6.36 7.50 1.94
N CYS A 73 5.49 6.76 1.25
CA CYS A 73 4.10 7.19 1.09
C CYS A 73 3.38 7.31 2.45
N LEU A 74 3.64 6.38 3.38
CA LEU A 74 3.13 6.46 4.75
C LEU A 74 3.64 7.72 5.47
N ARG A 75 4.94 8.03 5.38
CA ARG A 75 5.48 9.27 5.95
C ARG A 75 4.81 10.50 5.36
N TYR A 76 4.68 10.57 4.04
CA TYR A 76 4.02 11.67 3.35
C TYR A 76 2.57 11.87 3.81
N LEU A 77 1.77 10.79 3.85
CA LEU A 77 0.37 10.85 4.27
C LEU A 77 0.23 11.22 5.75
N ASN A 78 1.14 10.76 6.61
CA ASN A 78 1.18 11.13 8.02
C ASN A 78 1.59 12.59 8.25
N ALA A 79 2.40 13.16 7.36
CA ALA A 79 2.84 14.55 7.43
C ALA A 79 1.71 15.55 7.10
N LYS A 80 0.62 15.11 6.45
CA LYS A 80 -0.58 15.93 6.16
C LYS A 80 -0.26 17.29 5.52
N GLY A 81 0.69 17.31 4.58
CA GLY A 81 1.08 18.52 3.85
C GLY A 81 2.15 19.39 4.52
N ARG A 82 2.77 18.92 5.60
CA ARG A 82 3.98 19.57 6.15
C ARG A 82 5.15 19.52 5.16
N PRO A 83 5.93 20.61 5.03
CA PRO A 83 7.01 20.70 4.03
C PRO A 83 8.19 19.75 4.32
N ASP A 84 8.41 19.43 5.59
CA ASP A 84 9.44 18.54 6.15
C ASP A 84 8.99 17.07 6.24
N TRP A 85 8.11 16.63 5.34
CA TRP A 85 7.48 15.29 5.40
C TRP A 85 8.45 14.12 5.27
N MET A 86 9.65 14.34 4.73
CA MET A 86 10.66 13.29 4.54
C MET A 86 11.19 12.74 5.87
N GLY A 87 11.02 13.48 6.97
CA GLY A 87 11.60 13.19 8.28
C GLY A 87 13.05 13.67 8.38
N GLU A 88 13.61 13.52 9.58
CA GLU A 88 15.02 13.80 9.85
C GLU A 88 15.93 12.75 9.19
N GLU A 89 17.19 13.09 8.91
CA GLU A 89 18.16 12.17 8.25
C GLU A 89 18.37 10.87 9.04
N ASP A 90 18.27 10.94 10.36
CA ASP A 90 18.46 9.87 11.33
C ASP A 90 17.14 9.22 11.79
N GLU A 91 15.99 9.66 11.27
CA GLU A 91 14.70 9.03 11.58
C GLU A 91 14.55 7.69 10.82
N PRO A 92 14.36 6.55 11.53
CA PRO A 92 14.19 5.25 10.89
C PRO A 92 12.86 5.16 10.14
N LEU A 93 12.86 4.50 8.98
CA LEU A 93 11.67 4.28 8.17
C LEU A 93 10.86 3.12 8.76
N THR A 94 9.60 3.39 9.12
CA THR A 94 8.70 2.43 9.75
C THR A 94 7.40 2.32 8.98
N GLY A 95 6.91 1.11 8.79
CA GLY A 95 5.64 0.88 8.11
C GLY A 95 5.44 -0.61 7.84
N PHE A 96 5.33 -0.97 6.57
CA PHE A 96 5.35 -2.36 6.12
C PHE A 96 6.68 -3.02 6.51
N SER A 97 6.66 -4.33 6.76
CA SER A 97 7.91 -5.05 7.02
C SER A 97 8.77 -4.99 5.76
N TRP A 98 9.99 -4.46 5.91
CA TRP A 98 11.01 -4.56 4.89
C TRP A 98 12.35 -4.91 5.56
N ARG A 99 13.00 -5.95 5.05
CA ARG A 99 14.33 -6.37 5.47
C ARG A 99 15.23 -6.58 4.27
N GLY A 100 16.48 -6.13 4.38
CA GLY A 100 17.54 -6.59 3.49
C GLY A 100 17.88 -8.06 3.80
N GLY A 101 17.92 -8.92 2.80
CA GLY A 101 18.24 -10.34 3.01
C GLY A 101 17.74 -11.27 1.90
N CYS A 102 18.14 -12.55 1.98
CA CYS A 102 17.83 -13.59 1.00
C CYS A 102 16.54 -14.38 1.26
N GLU A 103 15.75 -14.01 2.28
CA GLU A 103 14.43 -14.60 2.56
C GLU A 103 13.28 -13.68 2.15
N ARG A 104 12.06 -14.23 2.13
CA ARG A 104 10.82 -13.52 1.79
C ARG A 104 10.34 -12.69 2.97
N ASP A 105 9.71 -11.55 2.69
CA ASP A 105 9.15 -10.66 3.72
C ASP A 105 7.63 -10.49 3.56
N THR A 106 7.14 -10.35 2.31
CA THR A 106 5.70 -10.21 1.99
C THR A 106 5.19 -11.38 1.14
N ALA A 107 4.13 -12.06 1.59
CA ALA A 107 3.37 -13.04 0.81
C ALA A 107 1.94 -12.52 0.58
N GLY A 108 1.34 -12.78 -0.58
CA GLY A 108 -0.02 -12.33 -0.88
C GLY A 108 -0.19 -10.81 -1.03
N ILE A 109 -1.25 -10.24 -0.42
CA ILE A 109 -1.52 -8.80 -0.39
C ILE A 109 -1.69 -8.33 1.06
N LEU A 110 -0.93 -7.30 1.42
CA LEU A 110 -1.02 -6.58 2.68
C LEU A 110 -1.72 -5.24 2.47
N LEU A 111 -2.59 -4.86 3.39
CA LEU A 111 -3.24 -3.56 3.47
C LEU A 111 -2.74 -2.82 4.71
N TRP A 112 -2.50 -1.51 4.61
CA TRP A 112 -2.23 -0.71 5.79
C TRP A 112 -3.50 -0.49 6.62
N SER A 113 -3.46 -0.81 7.91
CA SER A 113 -4.63 -0.78 8.79
C SER A 113 -5.22 0.62 9.00
N ASN A 114 -4.41 1.67 8.87
CA ASN A 114 -4.83 3.04 9.09
C ASN A 114 -5.21 3.71 7.77
N VAL A 115 -6.50 3.92 7.55
CA VAL A 115 -7.03 4.61 6.36
C VAL A 115 -6.81 6.12 6.48
N PHE A 116 -6.25 6.75 5.45
CA PHE A 116 -5.97 8.18 5.45
C PHE A 116 -7.12 8.95 4.80
N LEU A 117 -7.69 9.92 5.53
CA LEU A 117 -8.72 10.79 4.98
C LEU A 117 -8.08 12.06 4.42
N SER A 118 -8.44 12.41 3.18
CA SER A 118 -7.94 13.61 2.50
C SER A 118 -9.08 14.35 1.80
N LYS A 119 -8.98 15.68 1.78
CA LYS A 119 -9.96 16.55 1.13
C LYS A 119 -9.45 16.97 -0.24
N LEU A 120 -10.21 16.66 -1.28
CA LEU A 120 -9.92 17.05 -2.65
C LEU A 120 -10.16 18.57 -2.84
N PRO A 121 -9.59 19.18 -3.90
CA PRO A 121 -9.80 20.61 -4.19
C PRO A 121 -11.27 21.00 -4.39
N ASN A 122 -12.11 20.06 -4.80
CA ASN A 122 -13.57 20.25 -4.94
C ASN A 122 -14.33 20.17 -3.60
N GLY A 123 -13.63 19.92 -2.49
CA GLY A 123 -14.20 19.81 -1.15
C GLY A 123 -14.69 18.42 -0.75
N GLU A 124 -14.65 17.43 -1.64
CA GLU A 124 -15.01 16.05 -1.35
C GLU A 124 -13.93 15.36 -0.50
N GLU A 125 -14.35 14.58 0.50
CA GLU A 125 -13.44 13.79 1.33
C GLU A 125 -13.31 12.37 0.79
N VAL A 126 -12.08 11.89 0.64
CA VAL A 126 -11.76 10.56 0.13
C VAL A 126 -10.93 9.77 1.13
N ALA A 127 -11.12 8.46 1.12
CA ALA A 127 -10.36 7.49 1.90
C ALA A 127 -9.21 6.92 1.06
N ILE A 128 -7.97 7.05 1.51
CA ILE A 128 -6.78 6.56 0.83
C ILE A 128 -6.30 5.28 1.53
N LEU A 129 -6.17 4.21 0.75
CA LEU A 129 -5.67 2.90 1.14
C LEU A 129 -4.33 2.62 0.44
N LEU A 130 -3.42 1.97 1.16
CA LEU A 130 -2.13 1.53 0.63
C LEU A 130 -2.06 0.00 0.65
N LEU A 131 -1.82 -0.59 -0.52
CA LEU A 131 -1.62 -2.02 -0.71
C LEU A 131 -0.16 -2.32 -1.05
N ASP A 132 0.47 -3.18 -0.26
CA ASP A 132 1.75 -3.80 -0.59
C ASP A 132 1.50 -5.22 -1.08
N THR A 133 2.05 -5.56 -2.25
CA THR A 133 1.89 -6.91 -2.79
C THR A 133 3.17 -7.72 -2.68
N GLN A 134 3.01 -9.03 -2.68
CA GLN A 134 4.12 -9.95 -2.90
C GLN A 134 4.89 -9.56 -4.17
N GLY A 135 6.20 -9.75 -4.11
CA GLY A 135 7.04 -9.62 -5.29
C GLY A 135 6.91 -10.82 -6.22
N ALA A 136 6.67 -10.57 -7.50
CA ALA A 136 6.59 -11.64 -8.48
C ALA A 136 7.94 -12.36 -8.67
N PHE A 137 7.87 -13.64 -9.07
CA PHE A 137 9.00 -14.49 -9.49
C PHE A 137 10.02 -14.83 -8.39
N ASP A 138 9.55 -15.12 -7.18
CA ASP A 138 10.37 -15.73 -6.14
C ASP A 138 10.42 -17.27 -6.29
N SER A 139 11.36 -17.92 -5.61
CA SER A 139 11.73 -19.33 -5.85
C SER A 139 10.69 -20.40 -5.47
N ALA A 140 9.52 -20.01 -4.98
CA ALA A 140 8.52 -20.90 -4.39
C ALA A 140 7.07 -20.48 -4.75
N SER A 141 6.87 -19.43 -5.55
CA SER A 141 5.54 -19.10 -6.08
C SER A 141 5.51 -19.35 -7.58
N THR A 142 4.39 -19.86 -8.07
CA THR A 142 4.24 -20.14 -9.50
C THR A 142 3.96 -18.85 -10.27
N VAL A 143 4.15 -18.90 -11.60
CA VAL A 143 3.76 -17.81 -12.49
C VAL A 143 2.28 -17.48 -12.33
N LYS A 144 1.44 -18.51 -12.14
CA LYS A 144 0.00 -18.35 -11.90
C LYS A 144 -0.25 -17.57 -10.61
N ASP A 145 0.44 -17.91 -9.52
CA ASP A 145 0.23 -17.24 -8.24
C ASP A 145 0.59 -15.75 -8.32
N CYS A 146 1.71 -15.45 -8.96
CA CYS A 146 2.16 -14.08 -9.20
C CYS A 146 1.17 -13.30 -10.07
N ALA A 147 0.67 -13.91 -11.15
CA ALA A 147 -0.31 -13.29 -12.03
C ALA A 147 -1.64 -13.02 -11.31
N THR A 148 -2.11 -13.94 -10.46
CA THR A 148 -3.33 -13.75 -9.68
C THR A 148 -3.19 -12.60 -8.68
N ILE A 149 -2.10 -12.53 -7.91
CA ILE A 149 -1.85 -11.41 -7.00
C ILE A 149 -1.79 -10.08 -7.75
N PHE A 150 -1.08 -10.05 -8.88
CA PHE A 150 -0.96 -8.84 -9.70
C PHE A 150 -2.29 -8.41 -10.32
N ALA A 151 -3.08 -9.35 -10.84
CA ALA A 151 -4.39 -9.07 -11.40
C ALA A 151 -5.35 -8.54 -10.32
N LEU A 152 -5.40 -9.20 -9.15
CA LEU A 152 -6.22 -8.76 -8.01
C LEU A 152 -5.81 -7.37 -7.54
N SER A 153 -4.52 -7.09 -7.39
CA SER A 153 -4.02 -5.77 -6.99
C SER A 153 -4.40 -4.70 -8.02
N THR A 154 -4.27 -5.02 -9.32
CA THR A 154 -4.58 -4.08 -10.39
C THR A 154 -6.07 -3.78 -10.46
N MET A 155 -6.93 -4.81 -10.42
CA MET A 155 -8.39 -4.67 -10.48
C MET A 155 -8.97 -3.89 -9.29
N THR A 156 -8.36 -4.02 -8.11
CA THR A 156 -8.83 -3.34 -6.89
C THR A 156 -8.19 -1.96 -6.70
N SER A 157 -7.04 -1.71 -7.34
CA SER A 157 -6.35 -0.42 -7.25
C SER A 157 -6.97 0.65 -8.14
N SER A 158 -7.01 1.89 -7.66
CA SER A 158 -7.21 3.06 -8.52
C SER A 158 -5.90 3.57 -9.12
N VAL A 159 -4.79 3.29 -8.44
CA VAL A 159 -3.43 3.62 -8.88
C VAL A 159 -2.56 2.39 -8.65
N GLN A 160 -2.06 1.82 -9.74
CA GLN A 160 -1.11 0.71 -9.70
C GLN A 160 0.29 1.23 -10.04
N VAL A 161 1.19 1.18 -9.07
CA VAL A 161 2.62 1.43 -9.28
C VAL A 161 3.26 0.10 -9.66
N TYR A 162 3.76 0.01 -10.88
CA TYR A 162 4.51 -1.15 -11.34
C TYR A 162 6.02 -0.92 -11.14
N ASN A 163 6.56 -1.53 -10.09
CA ASN A 163 7.93 -1.33 -9.64
C ASN A 163 8.90 -2.29 -10.36
N LEU A 164 9.61 -1.73 -11.33
CA LEU A 164 10.61 -2.43 -12.14
C LEU A 164 12.03 -2.02 -11.76
N SER A 165 12.97 -2.93 -12.00
CA SER A 165 14.37 -2.70 -11.69
C SER A 165 15.18 -2.44 -12.94
N GLN A 166 15.98 -1.39 -12.90
CA GLN A 166 16.87 -0.96 -13.98
C GLN A 166 16.13 -0.52 -15.23
N ASN A 167 15.59 -1.46 -16.00
CA ASN A 167 15.01 -1.17 -17.31
C ASN A 167 13.72 -1.94 -17.52
N ILE A 168 12.87 -1.44 -18.42
CA ILE A 168 11.67 -2.13 -18.86
C ILE A 168 12.10 -3.16 -19.89
N GLN A 169 11.97 -4.44 -19.56
CA GLN A 169 12.29 -5.53 -20.46
C GLN A 169 11.01 -6.09 -21.11
N GLU A 170 11.15 -6.77 -22.24
CA GLU A 170 10.01 -7.29 -23.01
C GLU A 170 9.22 -8.36 -22.24
N ASN A 171 9.90 -9.16 -21.41
CA ASN A 171 9.26 -10.07 -20.46
C ASN A 171 8.40 -9.31 -19.43
N ASP A 172 8.82 -8.15 -18.94
CA ASP A 172 8.01 -7.34 -18.01
C ASP A 172 6.70 -6.88 -18.69
N LEU A 173 6.78 -6.51 -19.98
CA LEU A 173 5.61 -6.14 -20.78
C LEU A 173 4.70 -7.32 -21.08
N GLN A 174 5.26 -8.50 -21.36
CA GLN A 174 4.48 -9.73 -21.52
C GLN A 174 3.78 -10.13 -20.21
N HIS A 175 4.43 -9.96 -19.07
CA HIS A 175 3.79 -10.18 -17.76
C HIS A 175 2.67 -9.18 -17.50
N LEU A 176 2.79 -7.93 -17.98
CA LEU A 176 1.72 -6.94 -17.92
C LEU A 176 0.54 -7.28 -18.86
N GLN A 177 0.82 -7.83 -20.05
CA GLN A 177 -0.17 -8.13 -21.09
C GLN A 177 -0.98 -9.41 -20.81
N VAL A 178 -0.40 -10.36 -20.05
CA VAL A 178 -1.07 -11.62 -19.68
C VAL A 178 -2.06 -11.42 -18.51
N CYS A 179 -2.09 -10.23 -17.91
CA CYS A 179 -2.99 -9.86 -16.83
C CYS A 179 -4.29 -9.21 -17.33
#